data_AF-A0A0F6AP87-F1
#
_entry.id   AF-A0A0F6AP87-F1
#
_cell.length_a   1.000
_cell.length_b   1.000
_cell.length_c   1.000
_cell.angle_alpha   90.00
_cell.angle_beta   90.00
_cell.angle_gamma   90.00
#
_symmetry.space_group_name_H-M   'P 1'
#
loop_
_entity.id
_entity.type
_entity.pdbx_description
1 polymer ?
#
loop_
_entity_poly.entity_id
_entity_poly.type
_entity_poly.pdbx_seq_one_letter_code
_entity_poly.pdbx_strand_id
1 'polypeptide(L)' 'MGEPPLPLGLSVLHALADAVASMADYKVCPRLDAPATPERVLMTVERLRKQNG' A
#
# COMPACT_ATOMS: atom_id res chain seq x y z
N MET A 1 -7.64 -26.63 11.47
CA MET A 1 -6.90 -25.66 10.65
C MET A 1 -7.45 -25.75 9.23
N GLY A 2 -8.57 -25.08 8.95
CA GLY A 2 -9.41 -25.34 7.77
C GLY A 2 -9.73 -24.12 6.91
N GLU A 3 -9.10 -22.97 7.19
CA GLU A 3 -9.23 -21.79 6.35
C GLU A 3 -8.13 -21.85 5.27
N PRO A 4 -8.46 -21.70 3.98
CA PRO A 4 -7.45 -21.49 2.93
C PRO A 4 -6.51 -20.35 3.33
N PRO A 5 -5.23 -20.33 2.91
CA PRO A 5 -4.29 -19.28 3.30
C PRO A 5 -4.65 -17.92 2.64
N LEU A 6 -5.71 -17.27 3.14
CA LEU A 6 -6.01 -15.85 3.01
C LEU A 6 -4.80 -14.93 3.23
N PRO A 7 -3.83 -15.24 4.13
CA PRO A 7 -2.60 -14.43 4.28
C PRO A 7 -1.78 -14.21 3.00
N LEU A 8 -1.85 -15.09 1.98
CA LEU A 8 -1.12 -14.89 0.73
C LEU A 8 -1.65 -13.68 -0.06
N GLY A 9 -2.97 -13.46 -0.08
CA GLY A 9 -3.54 -12.28 -0.72
C GLY A 9 -3.20 -10.98 0.01
N LEU A 10 -3.09 -11.04 1.34
CA LEU A 10 -2.72 -9.89 2.16
C LEU A 10 -1.22 -9.52 2.00
N SER A 11 -0.36 -10.48 1.66
CA SER A 11 1.07 -10.23 1.41
C SER A 11 1.29 -9.20 0.30
N VAL A 12 0.48 -9.25 -0.77
CA VAL A 12 0.53 -8.29 -1.89
C VAL A 12 0.10 -6.91 -1.44
N LEU A 13 -0.97 -6.81 -0.64
CA LEU A 13 -1.42 -5.53 -0.08
C LEU A 13 -0.35 -4.88 0.78
N HIS A 14 0.30 -5.66 1.65
CA HIS A 14 1.38 -5.15 2.50
C HIS A 14 2.63 -4.76 1.70
N ALA A 15 3.02 -5.55 0.70
CA ALA A 15 4.15 -5.21 -0.17
C ALA A 15 3.92 -3.89 -0.93
N LEU A 16 2.68 -3.67 -1.43
CA LEU A 16 2.31 -2.40 -2.07
C LEU A 16 2.34 -1.23 -1.10
N ALA A 17 1.79 -1.40 0.11
CA ALA A 17 1.84 -0.36 1.13
C ALA A 17 3.29 -0.01 1.51
N ASP A 18 4.16 -1.00 1.70
CA ASP A 18 5.57 -0.81 2.03
C ASP A 18 6.33 -0.07 0.92
N ALA A 19 6.16 -0.49 -0.34
CA ALA A 19 6.77 0.18 -1.49
C ALA A 19 6.38 1.66 -1.58
N VAL A 20 5.10 1.97 -1.31
CA VAL A 20 4.59 3.34 -1.36
C VAL A 20 5.08 4.17 -0.15
N ALA A 21 5.22 3.57 1.03
CA ALA A 21 5.83 4.23 2.20
C ALA A 21 7.33 4.56 1.98
N SER A 22 8.05 3.67 1.30
CA SER A 22 9.48 3.85 0.96
C SER A 22 9.74 5.13 0.16
N MET A 23 8.80 5.55 -0.69
CA MET A 23 8.93 6.79 -1.47
C MET A 23 8.94 8.09 -0.65
N ALA A 24 8.53 8.02 0.62
CA ALA A 24 8.51 9.15 1.55
C ALA A 24 9.39 8.90 2.78
N ASP A 25 10.48 8.12 2.62
CA ASP A 25 11.39 7.70 3.71
C ASP A 25 10.65 7.12 4.93
N TYR A 26 9.49 6.48 4.72
CA TYR A 26 8.60 5.99 5.78
C TYR A 26 8.13 7.08 6.77
N LYS A 27 8.28 8.37 6.44
CA LYS A 27 7.84 9.51 7.28
C LYS A 27 6.32 9.71 7.24
N VAL A 28 5.67 9.18 6.21
CA VAL A 28 4.25 9.37 5.94
C VAL A 28 3.57 8.02 5.73
N CYS A 29 2.49 7.78 6.47
CA CYS A 29 1.68 6.59 6.29
C CYS A 29 0.95 6.59 4.92
N PRO A 30 1.14 5.56 4.09
CA PRO A 30 0.55 5.49 2.75
C PRO A 30 -0.98 5.36 2.77
N ARG A 31 -1.59 4.88 3.86
CA ARG A 31 -3.06 4.67 3.97
C ARG A 31 -3.64 4.05 2.68
N LEU A 32 -3.08 2.92 2.27
CA LEU A 32 -3.56 2.18 1.11
C LEU A 32 -4.73 1.26 1.54
N ASP A 33 -5.94 1.59 1.11
CA ASP A 33 -7.15 0.83 1.45
C ASP A 33 -7.33 -0.42 0.58
N ALA A 34 -7.85 -1.50 1.18
CA ALA A 34 -8.22 -2.71 0.46
C ALA A 34 -9.58 -2.57 -0.27
N PRO A 35 -9.77 -3.22 -1.44
CA PRO A 35 -8.73 -3.80 -2.30
C PRO A 35 -7.81 -2.74 -2.89
N ALA A 36 -6.54 -3.07 -3.08
CA ALA A 36 -5.53 -2.20 -3.70
C ALA A 36 -5.73 -2.12 -5.23
N THR A 37 -6.84 -1.51 -5.67
CA THR A 37 -7.08 -1.29 -7.09
C THR A 37 -6.02 -0.36 -7.67
N PRO A 38 -5.70 -0.47 -8.97
CA PRO A 38 -4.71 0.40 -9.61
C PRO A 38 -4.99 1.90 -9.40
N GLU A 39 -6.25 2.32 -9.40
CA GLU A 39 -6.67 3.70 -9.18
C GLU A 39 -6.35 4.19 -7.76
N ARG A 40 -6.60 3.35 -6.74
CA ARG A 40 -6.28 3.67 -5.35
C ARG A 40 -4.79 3.73 -5.10
N VAL A 41 -4.02 2.83 -5.73
CA VAL A 41 -2.55 2.85 -5.68
C VAL A 41 -2.04 4.15 -6.30
N LEU A 42 -2.52 4.52 -7.50
CA LEU A 42 -2.13 5.77 -8.17
C LEU A 42 -2.43 7.00 -7.31
N MET A 43 -3.65 7.11 -6.77
CA MET A 43 -4.02 8.24 -5.90
C MET A 43 -3.15 8.32 -4.64
N THR A 44 -2.81 7.17 -4.06
CA THR A 44 -1.98 7.07 -2.86
C THR A 44 -0.54 7.51 -3.15
N VAL A 45 0.01 7.08 -4.27
CA VAL A 45 1.34 7.48 -4.76
C VAL A 45 1.40 8.98 -5.03
N GLU A 46 0.45 9.52 -5.77
CA GLU A 46 0.40 10.95 -6.09
C GLU A 46 0.24 11.82 -4.84
N ARG A 47 -0.58 11.39 -3.88
CA ARG A 47 -0.73 12.05 -2.58
C ARG A 47 0.59 12.09 -1.82
N LEU A 48 1.33 10.98 -1.78
CA LEU A 48 2.61 10.89 -1.09
C LEU A 48 3.70 11.72 -1.76
N ARG A 49 3.76 11.71 -3.10
CA ARG A 49 4.72 12.55 -3.84
C ARG A 49 4.52 14.04 -3.56
N LYS A 50 3.26 14.49 -3.40
CA LYS A 50 2.95 15.87 -2.98
C LYS A 50 3.32 16.20 -1.54
N GLN A 51 3.50 15.20 -0.68
CA GLN A 51 3.85 15.39 0.73
C GLN A 51 5.37 15.30 0.99
N ASN A 52 6.14 14.73 0.04
CA ASN A 52 7.59 14.55 0.14
C ASN A 52 8.40 15.55 -0.71
N GLY A 53 7.75 16.44 -1.45
CA GLY A 53 8.36 17.58 -2.14
C GLY A 53 7.99 18.89 -1.47
#